data_AF-A0A119RLC3-F1
#
_entry.id   AF-A0A119RLC3-F1
#
_cell.length_a   1.000
_cell.length_b   1.000
_cell.length_c   1.000
_cell.angle_alpha   90.00
_cell.angle_beta   90.00
_cell.angle_gamma   90.00
#
_symmetry.space_group_name_H-M   'P 1'
#
loop_
_entity.id
_entity.type
_entity.pdbx_description
1 polymer ?
#
loop_
_entity_poly.entity_id
_entity_poly.type
_entity_poly.pdbx_seq_one_letter_code
_entity_poly.pdbx_strand_id
1 'polypeptide(L)'
;MEAIAMILGLVSPLFIVVAVVGLIRPSLFKNKKTGAVPKRATLFVGGIAAAMVTVTVGALILPKKDDATKAARHATASPVTGATAQAAPRVSLEITPEEFRRKYNRGLSGANTGYALPEFEIVHDTVYDGFQQSVGRGIELAGTINKADGSLRELMIQIGNDEPAVMLKAVSALVGIAAAVNPDATASKDDTETVVNMIQLAMESRKESKAIERSVGKLHYSAVASEAGGLLFGISPR
;
A
#
# COMPACT_ATOMS: atom_id res chain seq x y z
N MET A 1 -9.06 16.84 -22.16
CA MET A 1 -8.49 16.00 -21.09
C MET A 1 -9.54 15.42 -20.14
N GLU A 2 -10.69 16.07 -19.93
CA GLU A 2 -11.80 15.50 -19.13
C GLU A 2 -12.33 14.16 -19.67
N ALA A 3 -12.46 14.00 -20.99
CA ALA A 3 -12.95 12.74 -21.58
C ALA A 3 -12.03 11.54 -21.28
N ILE A 4 -10.72 11.76 -21.19
CA ILE A 4 -9.73 10.70 -20.92
C ILE A 4 -9.80 10.30 -19.44
N ALA A 5 -9.96 11.26 -18.52
CA ALA A 5 -10.13 11.00 -17.10
C ALA A 5 -11.47 10.28 -16.80
N MET A 6 -12.54 10.63 -17.52
CA MET A 6 -13.84 9.94 -17.41
C MET A 6 -13.77 8.50 -17.93
N ILE A 7 -13.03 8.26 -19.03
CA ILE A 7 -12.81 6.91 -19.57
C ILE A 7 -11.91 6.08 -18.63
N LEU A 8 -10.83 6.65 -18.07
CA LEU A 8 -9.99 5.94 -17.09
C LEU A 8 -10.74 5.61 -15.79
N GLY A 9 -11.62 6.51 -15.32
CA GLY A 9 -12.47 6.27 -14.15
C GLY A 9 -13.49 5.14 -14.35
N LEU A 10 -13.95 4.91 -15.58
CA LEU A 10 -14.83 3.80 -15.96
C LEU A 10 -14.08 2.49 -16.25
N VAL A 11 -12.80 2.56 -16.59
CA VAL A 11 -11.98 1.38 -16.90
C VAL A 11 -11.50 0.66 -15.63
N SER A 12 -11.26 1.39 -14.53
CA SER A 12 -10.86 0.82 -13.24
C SER A 12 -11.86 -0.22 -12.67
N PRO A 13 -13.19 0.04 -12.60
CA PRO A 13 -14.14 -0.99 -12.17
C PRO A 13 -14.23 -2.17 -13.15
N LEU A 14 -13.91 -1.98 -14.43
CA LEU A 14 -13.89 -3.06 -15.42
C LEU A 14 -12.77 -4.09 -15.11
N PHE A 15 -11.61 -3.62 -14.65
CA PHE A 15 -10.52 -4.52 -14.21
C PHE A 15 -10.88 -5.29 -12.94
N ILE A 16 -11.63 -4.69 -12.03
CA ILE A 16 -12.16 -5.39 -10.83
C ILE A 16 -13.17 -6.47 -11.27
N VAL A 17 -14.06 -6.17 -12.21
CA VAL A 17 -15.00 -7.17 -12.76
C VAL A 17 -14.24 -8.31 -13.46
N VAL A 18 -13.21 -8.01 -14.23
CA VAL A 18 -12.34 -9.00 -14.88
C VAL A 18 -11.60 -9.88 -13.85
N ALA A 19 -11.12 -9.30 -12.75
CA ALA A 19 -10.47 -10.03 -11.67
C ALA A 19 -11.45 -10.99 -10.96
N VAL A 20 -12.68 -10.54 -10.67
CA VAL A 20 -13.73 -11.36 -10.06
C VAL A 20 -14.17 -12.49 -11.02
N VAL A 21 -14.36 -12.18 -12.31
CA VAL A 21 -14.69 -13.19 -13.33
C VAL A 21 -13.55 -14.20 -13.53
N GLY A 22 -12.30 -13.76 -13.52
CA GLY A 22 -11.12 -14.62 -13.57
C GLY A 22 -10.96 -15.53 -12.34
N LEU A 23 -11.42 -15.07 -11.18
CA LEU A 23 -11.44 -15.86 -9.94
C LEU A 23 -12.53 -16.95 -9.96
N ILE A 24 -13.73 -16.61 -10.46
CA ILE A 24 -14.88 -17.51 -10.54
C ILE A 24 -14.73 -18.52 -11.69
N ARG A 25 -14.29 -18.07 -12.88
CA ARG A 25 -14.23 -18.89 -14.10
C ARG A 25 -12.93 -18.65 -14.89
N PRO A 26 -11.78 -19.17 -14.41
CA PRO A 26 -10.46 -18.93 -15.01
C PRO A 26 -10.31 -19.49 -16.43
N SER A 27 -11.16 -20.45 -16.84
CA SER A 27 -11.13 -21.06 -18.17
C SER A 27 -11.47 -20.11 -19.32
N LEU A 28 -12.05 -18.94 -19.05
CA LEU A 28 -12.29 -17.89 -20.04
C LEU A 28 -10.99 -17.22 -20.52
N PHE A 29 -9.93 -17.26 -19.70
CA PHE A 29 -8.61 -16.72 -20.01
C PHE A 29 -7.65 -17.81 -20.53
N LYS A 30 -8.20 -18.94 -21.00
CA LYS A 30 -7.41 -20.04 -21.57
C LYS A 30 -6.65 -19.54 -22.79
N ASN A 31 -5.32 -19.64 -22.75
CA ASN A 31 -4.49 -19.18 -23.85
C ASN A 31 -4.73 -20.08 -25.07
N LYS A 32 -5.27 -19.50 -26.15
CA LYS A 32 -5.66 -20.24 -27.37
C LYS A 32 -4.47 -20.94 -28.06
N LYS A 33 -3.22 -20.53 -27.79
CA LYS A 33 -2.02 -21.12 -28.38
C LYS A 33 -1.41 -22.27 -27.56
N THR A 34 -1.58 -22.27 -26.24
CA THR A 34 -0.92 -23.24 -25.34
C THR A 34 -1.89 -24.08 -24.51
N GLY A 35 -3.20 -23.76 -24.54
CA GLY A 35 -4.22 -24.46 -23.78
C GLY A 35 -4.13 -24.30 -22.25
N ALA A 36 -3.10 -23.61 -21.75
CA ALA A 36 -2.88 -23.39 -20.33
C ALA A 36 -3.92 -22.43 -19.77
N VAL A 37 -4.50 -22.81 -18.63
CA VAL A 37 -5.44 -21.99 -17.87
C VAL A 37 -4.65 -21.35 -16.72
N PRO A 38 -4.58 -20.01 -16.64
CA PRO A 38 -3.92 -19.33 -15.54
C PRO A 38 -4.53 -19.73 -14.19
N LYS A 39 -3.70 -19.88 -13.15
CA LYS A 39 -4.20 -20.18 -11.80
C LYS A 39 -5.03 -19.00 -11.30
N ARG A 40 -6.12 -19.30 -10.57
CA ARG A 40 -7.10 -18.30 -10.06
C ARG A 40 -6.43 -17.15 -9.29
N ALA A 41 -5.43 -17.47 -8.47
CA ALA A 41 -4.66 -16.49 -7.72
C ALA A 41 -3.90 -15.51 -8.63
N THR A 42 -3.32 -15.98 -9.73
CA THR A 42 -2.54 -15.15 -10.66
C THR A 42 -3.43 -14.15 -11.41
N LEU A 43 -4.66 -14.53 -11.77
CA LEU A 43 -5.64 -13.63 -12.40
C LEU A 43 -6.16 -12.56 -11.43
N PHE A 44 -6.35 -12.94 -10.17
CA PHE A 44 -6.80 -12.02 -9.13
C PHE A 44 -5.72 -11.01 -8.75
N VAL A 45 -4.50 -11.48 -8.50
CA VAL A 45 -3.34 -10.64 -8.17
C VAL A 45 -2.98 -9.72 -9.33
N GLY A 46 -2.94 -10.25 -10.56
CA GLY A 46 -2.68 -9.43 -11.75
C GLY A 46 -3.76 -8.38 -12.01
N GLY A 47 -5.04 -8.69 -11.74
CA GLY A 47 -6.15 -7.75 -11.87
C GLY A 47 -6.10 -6.61 -10.85
N ILE A 48 -5.75 -6.90 -9.60
CA ILE A 48 -5.60 -5.89 -8.55
C ILE A 48 -4.38 -5.01 -8.82
N ALA A 49 -3.24 -5.60 -9.20
CA ALA A 49 -2.04 -4.86 -9.58
C ALA A 49 -2.32 -3.91 -10.76
N ALA A 50 -3.03 -4.37 -11.79
CA ALA A 50 -3.43 -3.53 -12.91
C ALA A 50 -4.35 -2.39 -12.49
N ALA A 51 -5.32 -2.65 -11.61
CA ALA A 51 -6.24 -1.63 -11.08
C ALA A 51 -5.48 -0.54 -10.30
N MET A 52 -4.54 -0.94 -9.43
CA MET A 52 -3.68 -0.01 -8.68
C MET A 52 -2.85 0.89 -9.59
N VAL A 53 -2.24 0.32 -10.64
CA VAL A 53 -1.48 1.10 -11.64
C VAL A 53 -2.37 2.13 -12.34
N THR A 54 -3.60 1.78 -12.73
CA THR A 54 -4.54 2.75 -13.34
C THR A 54 -4.96 3.87 -12.37
N VAL A 55 -5.12 3.58 -11.08
CA VAL A 55 -5.45 4.58 -10.06
C VAL A 55 -4.28 5.55 -9.85
N THR A 56 -3.04 5.04 -9.77
CA THR A 56 -1.84 5.88 -9.64
C THR A 56 -1.63 6.77 -10.88
N VAL A 57 -1.83 6.24 -12.09
CA VAL A 57 -1.74 7.03 -13.33
C VAL A 57 -2.86 8.08 -13.41
N GLY A 58 -4.08 7.74 -12.97
CA GLY A 58 -5.19 8.69 -12.90
C GLY A 58 -4.94 9.85 -11.93
N ALA A 59 -4.34 9.56 -10.76
CA ALA A 59 -3.99 10.57 -9.75
C ALA A 59 -2.89 11.54 -10.22
N LEU A 60 -1.96 11.07 -11.06
CA LEU A 60 -0.89 11.91 -11.64
C LEU A 60 -1.38 12.86 -12.74
N ILE A 61 -2.56 12.60 -13.33
CA ILE A 61 -3.11 13.39 -14.45
C ILE A 61 -4.19 14.38 -13.98
N LEU A 62 -4.66 14.27 -12.74
CA LEU A 62 -5.64 15.21 -12.15
C LEU A 62 -4.91 16.43 -11.58
N PRO A 63 -5.01 17.62 -12.22
CA PRO A 63 -4.49 18.84 -11.60
C PRO A 63 -5.31 19.17 -10.35
N LYS A 64 -4.62 19.40 -9.24
CA LYS A 64 -5.21 19.97 -8.02
C LYS A 64 -5.78 21.34 -8.39
N LYS A 65 -7.02 21.61 -7.98
CA LYS A 65 -7.82 22.78 -8.40
C LYS A 65 -7.21 24.15 -8.00
N ASP A 66 -6.11 24.13 -7.24
CA ASP A 66 -5.38 25.31 -6.76
C ASP A 66 -4.10 25.62 -7.57
N ASP A 67 -3.62 24.71 -8.43
CA ASP A 67 -2.38 24.89 -9.20
C ASP A 67 -2.59 25.59 -10.56
N ALA A 68 -3.84 25.74 -10.99
CA ALA A 68 -4.19 26.30 -12.31
C ALA A 68 -3.88 27.80 -12.46
N THR A 69 -3.68 28.54 -11.36
CA THR A 69 -3.41 30.00 -11.42
C THR A 69 -1.91 30.33 -11.43
N LYS A 70 -1.04 29.39 -11.03
CA LYS A 70 0.41 29.63 -10.91
C LYS A 70 1.22 29.15 -12.11
N ALA A 71 0.69 28.20 -12.90
CA ALA A 71 1.39 27.60 -14.04
C ALA A 71 1.31 28.39 -15.36
N ALA A 72 0.50 29.45 -15.45
CA ALA A 72 0.26 30.19 -16.69
C ALA A 72 1.38 31.19 -17.10
N ARG A 73 2.51 31.27 -16.38
CA ARG A 73 3.59 32.24 -16.69
C ARG A 73 4.92 31.65 -17.18
N HIS A 74 5.05 30.33 -17.30
CA HIS A 74 6.26 29.71 -17.85
C HIS A 74 5.92 28.67 -18.91
N ALA A 75 5.32 29.15 -19.99
CA ALA A 75 5.19 28.40 -21.23
C ALA A 75 5.94 29.13 -22.35
N THR A 76 7.22 28.78 -22.55
CA THR A 76 7.89 28.87 -23.86
C THR A 76 9.19 28.05 -23.85
N ALA A 77 9.15 26.84 -24.44
CA ALA A 77 10.10 26.33 -25.44
C ALA A 77 10.01 24.79 -25.53
N SER A 78 9.57 24.31 -26.69
CA SER A 78 9.66 22.92 -27.17
C SER A 78 11.11 22.55 -27.57
N PRO A 79 11.37 21.38 -28.18
CA PRO A 79 11.34 20.02 -27.62
C PRO A 79 12.72 19.33 -27.77
N VAL A 80 13.11 18.43 -26.85
CA VAL A 80 14.29 17.56 -27.08
C VAL A 80 14.05 16.13 -26.57
N THR A 81 13.87 15.25 -27.55
CA THR A 81 14.46 13.91 -27.72
C THR A 81 15.22 13.30 -26.52
N GLY A 82 14.85 12.06 -26.16
CA GLY A 82 15.72 11.15 -25.40
C GLY A 82 15.40 11.03 -23.91
N ALA A 83 14.19 10.60 -23.56
CA ALA A 83 13.92 10.14 -22.19
C ALA A 83 14.50 8.72 -22.01
N THR A 84 15.77 8.65 -21.59
CA THR A 84 16.20 7.56 -20.71
C THR A 84 15.16 7.42 -19.61
N ALA A 85 14.75 6.18 -19.34
CA ALA A 85 13.85 5.85 -18.23
C ALA A 85 14.46 6.44 -16.94
N GLN A 86 13.98 7.63 -16.57
CA GLN A 86 14.36 8.30 -15.35
C GLN A 86 13.78 7.43 -14.24
N ALA A 87 14.67 6.73 -13.54
CA ALA A 87 14.31 5.90 -12.40
C ALA A 87 13.38 6.71 -11.49
N ALA A 88 12.21 6.16 -11.20
CA ALA A 88 11.28 6.75 -10.25
C ALA A 88 12.05 7.14 -8.97
N PRO A 89 11.68 8.25 -8.30
CA PRO A 89 12.34 8.68 -7.07
C PRO A 89 12.58 7.49 -6.13
N ARG A 90 13.80 7.41 -5.59
CA ARG A 90 14.23 6.34 -4.67
C ARG A 90 13.58 6.57 -3.30
N VAL A 91 12.27 6.35 -3.25
CA VAL A 91 11.49 6.36 -2.02
C VAL A 91 11.86 5.10 -1.24
N SER A 92 12.44 5.27 -0.05
CA SER A 92 12.99 4.20 0.79
C SER A 92 12.71 4.49 2.27
N LEU A 93 12.28 3.47 3.01
CA LEU A 93 12.16 3.46 4.47
C LEU A 93 13.53 3.26 5.16
N GLU A 94 14.63 3.23 4.39
CA GLU A 94 16.01 3.10 4.87
C GLU A 94 16.27 1.82 5.69
N ILE A 95 15.44 0.79 5.54
CA ILE A 95 15.53 -0.49 6.25
C ILE A 95 15.19 -1.65 5.33
N THR A 96 15.87 -2.79 5.46
CA THR A 96 15.54 -4.02 4.71
C THR A 96 14.35 -4.76 5.34
N PRO A 97 13.63 -5.63 4.60
CA PRO A 97 12.56 -6.46 5.18
C PRO A 97 13.03 -7.25 6.41
N GLU A 98 14.21 -7.85 6.32
CA GLU A 98 14.76 -8.68 7.38
C GLU A 98 15.16 -7.87 8.63
N GLU A 99 15.69 -6.65 8.46
CA GLU A 99 15.91 -5.74 9.58
C GLU A 99 14.61 -5.28 10.23
N PHE A 100 13.59 -4.97 9.42
CA PHE A 100 12.26 -4.61 9.91
C PHE A 100 11.67 -5.75 10.76
N ARG A 101 11.70 -6.99 10.25
CA ARG A 101 11.25 -8.19 10.97
C ARG A 101 11.92 -8.30 12.34
N ARG A 102 13.26 -8.19 12.38
CA ARG A 102 14.02 -8.28 13.63
C ARG A 102 13.69 -7.16 14.61
N LYS A 103 13.56 -5.91 14.14
CA LYS A 103 13.20 -4.76 14.98
C LYS A 103 11.80 -4.95 15.57
N TYR A 104 10.83 -5.33 14.74
CA TYR A 104 9.46 -5.60 15.18
C TYR A 104 9.41 -6.73 16.21
N ASN A 105 9.98 -7.90 15.90
CA ASN A 105 9.95 -9.06 16.80
C ASN A 105 10.66 -8.80 18.13
N ARG A 106 11.70 -7.96 18.16
CA ARG A 106 12.37 -7.52 19.39
C ARG A 106 11.45 -6.68 20.28
N GLY A 107 10.56 -5.90 19.68
CA GLY A 107 9.59 -5.06 20.39
C GLY A 107 8.38 -5.80 20.94
N LEU A 108 8.21 -7.09 20.64
CA LEU A 108 7.07 -7.86 21.11
C LEU A 108 7.19 -8.21 22.59
N SER A 109 6.10 -7.99 23.33
CA SER A 109 5.96 -8.52 24.69
C SER A 109 5.67 -10.03 24.64
N GLY A 110 6.01 -10.76 25.71
CA GLY A 110 5.76 -12.20 25.81
C GLY A 110 4.29 -12.62 25.63
N ALA A 111 3.35 -11.69 25.85
CA ALA A 111 1.91 -11.91 25.64
C ALA A 111 1.48 -11.81 24.16
N ASN A 112 2.33 -11.30 23.27
CA ASN A 112 2.04 -11.02 21.86
C ASN A 112 2.85 -11.88 20.89
N THR A 113 3.43 -13.00 21.35
CA THR A 113 4.26 -13.90 20.51
C THR A 113 3.51 -14.47 19.31
N GLY A 114 2.17 -14.59 19.39
CA GLY A 114 1.32 -14.99 18.26
C GLY A 114 1.24 -13.97 17.12
N TYR A 115 1.81 -12.77 17.28
CA TYR A 115 1.95 -11.75 16.24
C TYR A 115 3.38 -11.66 15.71
N ALA A 116 4.29 -12.55 16.11
CA ALA A 116 5.66 -12.55 15.59
C ALA A 116 5.68 -12.75 14.07
N LEU A 117 6.54 -11.97 13.40
CA LEU A 117 6.74 -12.06 11.96
C LEU A 117 7.71 -13.21 11.64
N PRO A 118 7.30 -14.16 10.79
CA PRO A 118 8.21 -15.13 10.22
C PRO A 118 9.14 -14.46 9.19
N GLU A 119 10.09 -15.22 8.66
CA GLU A 119 10.87 -14.77 7.50
C GLU A 119 9.93 -14.50 6.32
N PHE A 120 10.21 -13.43 5.59
CA PHE A 120 9.38 -13.04 4.45
C PHE A 120 9.73 -13.85 3.21
N GLU A 121 8.70 -14.42 2.58
CA GLU A 121 8.82 -14.94 1.22
C GLU A 121 8.77 -13.75 0.24
N ILE A 122 9.93 -13.41 -0.32
CA ILE A 122 10.03 -12.31 -1.28
C ILE A 122 9.63 -12.80 -2.67
N VAL A 123 8.60 -12.18 -3.23
CA VAL A 123 8.17 -12.36 -4.61
C VAL A 123 8.91 -11.35 -5.47
N HIS A 124 9.65 -11.86 -6.45
CA HIS A 124 10.35 -11.04 -7.45
C HIS A 124 9.47 -10.85 -8.69
N ASP A 125 8.97 -9.64 -8.91
CA ASP A 125 8.23 -9.27 -10.14
C ASP A 125 9.10 -8.38 -11.04
N THR A 126 8.64 -8.03 -12.23
CA THR A 126 9.31 -7.14 -13.18
C THR A 126 9.41 -5.70 -12.68
N VAL A 127 8.39 -5.21 -11.98
CA VAL A 127 8.30 -3.81 -11.53
C VAL A 127 8.88 -3.61 -10.13
N TYR A 128 8.41 -4.37 -9.14
CA TYR A 128 8.87 -4.30 -7.75
C TYR A 128 9.03 -5.68 -7.17
N ASP A 129 9.99 -5.84 -6.26
CA ASP A 129 10.00 -7.00 -5.37
C ASP A 129 9.07 -6.69 -4.19
N GLY A 130 8.51 -7.70 -3.55
CA GLY A 130 7.61 -7.48 -2.42
C GLY A 130 7.29 -8.74 -1.65
N PHE A 131 6.50 -8.59 -0.60
CA PHE A 131 5.98 -9.69 0.19
C PHE A 131 4.56 -9.42 0.65
N GLN A 132 3.86 -10.48 1.00
CA GLN A 132 2.64 -10.43 1.78
C GLN A 132 2.72 -11.48 2.89
N GLN A 133 2.29 -11.10 4.09
CA GLN A 133 2.37 -11.93 5.28
C GLN A 133 1.18 -11.64 6.20
N SER A 134 0.46 -12.69 6.60
CA SER A 134 -0.49 -12.59 7.70
C SER A 134 0.26 -12.45 9.03
N VAL A 135 -0.17 -11.51 9.88
CA VAL A 135 0.47 -11.22 11.17
C VAL A 135 -0.51 -11.51 12.30
N GLY A 136 -0.38 -12.67 12.92
CA GLY A 136 -1.36 -13.15 13.89
C GLY A 136 -2.76 -13.24 13.29
N ARG A 137 -3.79 -12.97 14.10
CA ARG A 137 -5.18 -12.96 13.65
C ARG A 137 -5.61 -11.55 13.25
N GLY A 138 -6.14 -11.44 12.03
CA GLY A 138 -6.85 -10.24 11.56
C GLY A 138 -5.96 -9.16 10.96
N ILE A 139 -4.67 -9.42 10.74
CA ILE A 139 -3.75 -8.49 10.08
C ILE A 139 -3.15 -9.14 8.84
N GLU A 140 -3.24 -8.43 7.72
CA GLU A 140 -2.48 -8.69 6.50
C GLU A 140 -1.46 -7.57 6.32
N LEU A 141 -0.18 -7.93 6.21
CA LEU A 141 0.92 -7.01 5.98
C LEU A 141 1.47 -7.25 4.58
N ALA A 142 1.59 -6.19 3.78
CA ALA A 142 2.29 -6.22 2.51
C ALA A 142 3.39 -5.17 2.48
N GLY A 143 4.49 -5.48 1.81
CA GLY A 143 5.61 -4.55 1.63
C GLY A 143 6.16 -4.59 0.23
N THR A 144 6.59 -3.45 -0.27
CA THR A 144 7.33 -3.35 -1.54
C THR A 144 8.80 -3.04 -1.28
N ILE A 145 9.67 -3.51 -2.16
CA ILE A 145 11.12 -3.50 -1.99
C ILE A 145 11.77 -2.85 -3.22
N ASN A 146 12.73 -1.98 -2.95
CA ASN A 146 13.61 -1.41 -3.95
C ASN A 146 14.59 -2.48 -4.44
N LYS A 147 14.52 -2.81 -5.73
CA LYS A 147 15.44 -3.79 -6.36
C LYS A 147 16.91 -3.37 -6.36
N ALA A 148 17.18 -2.07 -6.21
CA ALA A 148 18.53 -1.52 -6.31
C ALA A 148 19.37 -1.77 -5.04
N ASP A 149 18.73 -1.69 -3.87
CA ASP A 149 19.40 -1.72 -2.56
C ASP A 149 18.74 -2.69 -1.56
N GLY A 150 17.63 -3.33 -1.94
CA GLY A 150 16.89 -4.26 -1.09
C GLY A 150 16.11 -3.60 0.04
N SER A 151 15.99 -2.27 0.04
CA SER A 151 15.28 -1.56 1.10
C SER A 151 13.77 -1.62 0.92
N LEU A 152 13.04 -1.57 2.03
CA LEU A 152 11.61 -1.36 2.03
C LEU A 152 11.27 0.01 1.42
N ARG A 153 10.30 0.04 0.53
CA ARG A 153 9.76 1.25 -0.10
C ARG A 153 8.49 1.72 0.60
N GLU A 154 7.60 0.78 0.91
CA GLU A 154 6.29 1.04 1.52
C GLU A 154 5.82 -0.19 2.27
N LEU A 155 5.06 0.03 3.34
CA LEU A 155 4.26 -0.99 4.01
C LEU A 155 2.78 -0.65 3.92
N MET A 156 1.95 -1.64 3.60
CA MET A 156 0.50 -1.59 3.70
C MET A 156 0.04 -2.62 4.71
N ILE A 157 -0.83 -2.21 5.62
CA ILE A 157 -1.38 -3.03 6.70
C ILE A 157 -2.89 -2.99 6.59
N GLN A 158 -3.51 -4.16 6.45
CA GLN A 158 -4.96 -4.30 6.51
C GLN A 158 -5.34 -5.01 7.82
N ILE A 159 -6.21 -4.39 8.60
CA ILE A 159 -6.82 -4.96 9.79
C ILE A 159 -8.29 -5.20 9.49
N GLY A 160 -8.71 -6.47 9.52
CA GLY A 160 -10.11 -6.83 9.33
C GLY A 160 -11.02 -6.37 10.48
N ASN A 161 -12.32 -6.34 10.22
CA ASN A 161 -13.31 -6.19 11.29
C ASN A 161 -13.41 -7.51 12.06
N ASP A 162 -13.06 -7.49 13.35
CA ASP A 162 -13.10 -8.66 14.24
C ASP A 162 -13.63 -8.21 15.61
N GLU A 163 -13.67 -9.11 16.58
CA GLU A 163 -14.08 -8.79 17.95
C GLU A 163 -13.18 -7.72 18.57
N PRO A 164 -13.69 -6.85 19.47
CA PRO A 164 -12.94 -5.72 20.03
C PRO A 164 -11.59 -6.10 20.64
N ALA A 165 -11.50 -7.27 21.28
CA ALA A 165 -10.25 -7.76 21.88
C ALA A 165 -9.20 -8.14 20.82
N VAL A 166 -9.61 -8.69 19.68
CA VAL A 166 -8.73 -9.01 18.54
C VAL A 166 -8.30 -7.72 17.85
N MET A 167 -9.24 -6.79 17.64
CA MET A 167 -8.92 -5.47 17.09
C MET A 167 -7.91 -4.71 17.94
N LEU A 168 -8.04 -4.74 19.27
CA LEU A 168 -7.09 -4.08 20.17
C LEU A 168 -5.67 -4.66 20.02
N LYS A 169 -5.55 -5.99 19.92
CA LYS A 169 -4.26 -6.65 19.67
C LYS A 169 -3.72 -6.28 18.28
N ALA A 170 -4.58 -6.21 17.28
CA ALA A 170 -4.20 -5.82 15.93
C ALA A 170 -3.70 -4.36 15.85
N VAL A 171 -4.37 -3.45 16.54
CA VAL A 171 -3.92 -2.05 16.68
C VAL A 171 -2.59 -1.97 17.42
N SER A 172 -2.40 -2.75 18.50
CA SER A 172 -1.11 -2.83 19.19
C SER A 172 0.01 -3.34 18.29
N ALA A 173 -0.28 -4.34 17.45
CA ALA A 173 0.68 -4.84 16.47
C ALA A 173 1.01 -3.78 15.40
N LEU A 174 0.01 -3.01 14.93
CA LEU A 174 0.23 -1.89 14.01
C LEU A 174 1.11 -0.79 14.60
N VAL A 175 0.93 -0.44 15.88
CA VAL A 175 1.83 0.47 16.58
C VAL A 175 3.26 -0.08 16.61
N GLY A 176 3.42 -1.39 16.88
CA GLY A 176 4.72 -2.06 16.81
C GLY A 176 5.35 -2.02 15.41
N ILE A 177 4.54 -2.20 14.36
CA ILE A 177 4.99 -2.10 12.96
C ILE A 177 5.49 -0.67 12.68
N ALA A 178 4.72 0.35 13.04
CA ALA A 178 5.10 1.76 12.86
C ALA A 178 6.39 2.11 13.62
N ALA A 179 6.53 1.63 14.86
CA ALA A 179 7.75 1.81 15.64
C ALA A 179 8.98 1.12 15.01
N ALA A 180 8.81 -0.05 14.39
CA ALA A 180 9.91 -0.79 13.78
C ALA A 180 10.46 -0.14 12.51
N VAL A 181 9.63 0.61 11.76
CA VAL A 181 10.04 1.35 10.56
C VAL A 181 10.48 2.78 10.83
N ASN A 182 10.24 3.32 12.03
CA ASN A 182 10.74 4.63 12.40
C ASN A 182 12.26 4.55 12.69
N PRO A 183 13.13 5.22 11.91
CA PRO A 183 14.58 5.16 12.11
C PRO A 183 15.02 5.84 13.42
N ASP A 184 14.23 6.79 13.93
CA ASP A 184 14.51 7.55 15.16
C ASP A 184 13.78 6.97 16.38
N ALA A 185 13.42 5.68 16.34
CA ALA A 185 12.59 4.96 17.32
C ALA A 185 13.17 4.82 18.75
N THR A 186 13.72 5.88 19.33
CA THR A 186 13.19 6.24 20.65
C THR A 186 11.72 6.51 20.41
N ALA A 187 10.86 5.50 20.60
CA ALA A 187 9.42 5.61 20.45
C ALA A 187 8.96 6.83 21.24
N SER A 188 8.90 7.98 20.58
CA SER A 188 8.44 9.18 21.23
C SER A 188 6.97 8.87 21.50
N LYS A 189 6.52 9.22 22.70
CA LYS A 189 5.11 9.08 23.06
C LYS A 189 4.21 9.66 21.95
N ASP A 190 4.71 10.71 21.30
CA ASP A 190 4.13 11.47 20.19
C ASP A 190 3.92 10.63 18.91
N ASP A 191 4.84 9.73 18.53
CA ASP A 191 4.67 8.87 17.36
C ASP A 191 3.56 7.83 17.57
N THR A 192 3.56 7.21 18.75
CA THR A 192 2.55 6.22 19.12
C THR A 192 1.18 6.88 19.24
N GLU A 193 1.11 8.05 19.88
CA GLU A 193 -0.13 8.82 20.00
C GLU A 193 -0.65 9.25 18.64
N THR A 194 0.24 9.64 17.71
CA THR A 194 -0.16 10.00 16.34
C THR A 194 -0.79 8.82 15.63
N VAL A 195 -0.14 7.64 15.64
CA VAL A 195 -0.68 6.44 14.96
C VAL A 195 -2.03 6.04 15.58
N VAL A 196 -2.15 6.03 16.91
CA VAL A 196 -3.41 5.69 17.60
C VAL A 196 -4.52 6.69 17.27
N ASN A 197 -4.22 7.99 17.27
CA ASN A 197 -5.17 9.04 16.93
C ASN A 197 -5.64 8.92 15.47
N MET A 198 -4.73 8.67 14.53
CA MET A 198 -5.09 8.44 13.13
C MET A 198 -6.04 7.25 12.97
N ILE A 199 -5.78 6.15 13.68
CA ILE A 199 -6.66 4.98 13.68
C ILE A 199 -8.04 5.35 14.22
N GLN A 200 -8.11 6.07 15.34
CA GLN A 200 -9.40 6.52 15.91
C GLN A 200 -10.18 7.38 14.91
N LEU A 201 -9.55 8.41 14.33
CA LEU A 201 -10.18 9.28 13.34
C LEU A 201 -10.66 8.51 12.10
N ALA A 202 -9.86 7.55 11.62
CA ALA A 202 -10.24 6.71 10.49
C ALA A 202 -11.46 5.85 10.84
N MET A 203 -11.48 5.23 12.02
CA MET A 203 -12.58 4.41 12.51
C MET A 203 -13.87 5.21 12.76
N GLU A 204 -13.76 6.44 13.27
CA GLU A 204 -14.88 7.38 13.41
C GLU A 204 -15.45 7.78 12.04
N SER A 205 -14.57 7.96 11.06
CA SER A 205 -14.92 8.32 9.68
C SER A 205 -15.27 7.11 8.79
N ARG A 206 -15.43 5.90 9.38
CA ARG A 206 -15.55 4.65 8.60
C ARG A 206 -16.75 4.60 7.65
N LYS A 207 -17.81 5.33 7.95
CA LYS A 207 -19.01 5.42 7.09
C LYS A 207 -18.73 6.20 5.81
N GLU A 208 -17.83 7.18 5.90
CA GLU A 208 -17.43 8.06 4.80
C GLU A 208 -16.23 7.51 4.05
N SER A 209 -15.53 6.50 4.61
CA SER A 209 -14.28 5.94 4.07
C SER A 209 -13.24 7.03 3.78
N LYS A 210 -13.19 8.04 4.65
CA LYS A 210 -12.31 9.19 4.51
C LYS A 210 -10.87 8.79 4.85
N ALA A 211 -9.95 9.11 3.95
CA ALA A 211 -8.52 8.95 4.20
C ALA A 211 -8.04 10.01 5.21
N ILE A 212 -7.33 9.56 6.23
CA ILE A 212 -6.63 10.37 7.22
C ILE A 212 -5.13 10.24 6.93
N GLU A 213 -4.48 11.37 6.64
CA GLU A 213 -3.05 11.42 6.33
C GLU A 213 -2.32 12.30 7.36
N ARG A 214 -1.12 11.85 7.75
CA ARG A 214 -0.19 12.60 8.61
C ARG A 214 1.23 12.29 8.22
N SER A 215 2.12 13.26 8.36
CA SER A 215 3.56 13.03 8.25
C SER A 215 4.22 13.28 9.60
N VAL A 216 5.06 12.34 10.04
CA VAL A 216 5.84 12.46 11.28
C VAL A 216 7.29 12.10 10.97
N GLY A 217 8.21 13.03 11.25
CA GLY A 217 9.61 12.89 10.85
C GLY A 217 9.76 12.68 9.33
N LYS A 218 10.44 11.60 8.95
CA LYS A 218 10.63 11.18 7.55
C LYS A 218 9.50 10.32 7.00
N LEU A 219 8.50 9.98 7.83
CA LEU A 219 7.44 9.05 7.46
C LEU A 219 6.16 9.81 7.12
N HIS A 220 5.43 9.25 6.16
CA HIS A 220 4.07 9.59 5.80
C HIS A 220 3.17 8.39 6.11
N TYR A 221 2.11 8.66 6.85
CA TYR A 221 1.12 7.70 7.27
C TYR A 221 -0.20 8.02 6.59
N SER A 222 -0.90 6.97 6.16
CA SER A 222 -2.28 7.06 5.68
C SER A 222 -3.14 6.02 6.39
N ALA A 223 -4.37 6.37 6.70
CA ALA A 223 -5.32 5.48 7.35
C ALA A 223 -6.71 5.69 6.75
N VAL A 224 -7.36 4.62 6.34
CA VAL A 224 -8.75 4.63 5.90
C VAL A 224 -9.47 3.44 6.50
N ALA A 225 -10.64 3.67 7.11
CA ALA A 225 -11.47 2.58 7.61
C ALA A 225 -12.78 2.52 6.83
N SER A 226 -13.35 1.33 6.73
CA SER A 226 -14.66 1.09 6.14
C SER A 226 -15.39 -0.05 6.84
N GLU A 227 -16.72 -0.03 6.79
CA GLU A 227 -17.54 -1.10 7.40
C GLU A 227 -17.34 -2.47 6.72
N ALA A 228 -16.99 -2.48 5.44
CA ALA A 228 -16.77 -3.71 4.68
C ALA A 228 -15.31 -4.22 4.75
N GLY A 229 -14.33 -3.32 4.70
CA GLY A 229 -12.92 -3.66 4.52
C GLY A 229 -12.06 -3.61 5.79
N GLY A 230 -12.62 -3.11 6.90
CA GLY A 230 -11.86 -2.83 8.12
C GLY A 230 -10.98 -1.60 7.96
N LEU A 231 -9.83 -1.59 8.62
CA LEU A 231 -8.84 -0.52 8.56
C LEU A 231 -7.75 -0.89 7.56
N LEU A 232 -7.44 0.00 6.63
CA LEU A 232 -6.24 -0.02 5.81
C LEU A 232 -5.31 1.10 6.26
N PHE A 233 -4.05 0.77 6.49
CA PHE A 233 -3.03 1.69 6.98
C PHE A 233 -1.78 1.60 6.10
N GLY A 234 -1.28 2.74 5.64
CA GLY A 234 -0.06 2.83 4.82
C GLY A 234 1.06 3.54 5.58
N ILE A 235 2.29 3.06 5.38
CA ILE A 235 3.51 3.71 5.84
C ILE A 235 4.46 3.85 4.66
N SER A 236 4.75 5.08 4.28
CA SER A 236 5.70 5.40 3.23
C SER A 236 6.68 6.47 3.72
N PRO A 237 7.83 6.64 3.06
CA PRO A 237 8.64 7.84 3.21
C PRO A 237 7.90 9.07 2.71
N ARG A 238 8.29 10.24 3.24
CA ARG A 238 7.78 11.56 2.84
C ARG A 238 8.31 12.01 1.48
#